data_AF-A0A953IPX6-F1
#
_entry.id   AF-A0A953IPX6-F1
#
_cell.length_a   1.000
_cell.length_b   1.000
_cell.length_c   1.000
_cell.angle_alpha   90.00
_cell.angle_beta   90.00
_cell.angle_gamma   90.00
#
_symmetry.space_group_name_H-M   'P 1'
#
loop_
_entity.id
_entity.type
_entity.pdbx_description
1 polymer ?
#
loop_
_entity_poly.entity_id
_entity_poly.type
_entity_poly.pdbx_seq_one_letter_code
_entity_poly.pdbx_strand_id
1 'polypeptide(L)'
;VARPDVSTQVRFRKQEEIARGIARLPGDEPVKILTSCPSCLQGLHRYTDETDTDADYIVVELAKHLLGPDWMEHYVAKANAGGIERVLL
;
A
#
# COMPACT_ATOMS: atom_id res chain seq x y z
N VAL A 1 -17.93 -8.82 14.28
CA VAL A 1 -18.28 -7.63 13.45
C VAL A 1 -19.77 -7.38 13.60
N ALA A 2 -20.17 -6.33 14.32
CA ALA A 2 -21.53 -6.22 14.83
C ALA A 2 -22.57 -5.64 13.83
N ARG A 3 -22.13 -5.09 12.69
CA ARG A 3 -23.01 -4.44 11.68
C ARG A 3 -22.51 -4.63 10.24
N PRO A 4 -22.87 -5.75 9.57
CA PRO A 4 -22.47 -6.03 8.19
C PRO A 4 -22.93 -4.98 7.16
N ASP A 5 -24.07 -4.34 7.42
CA ASP A 5 -24.64 -3.28 6.59
C ASP A 5 -23.75 -2.03 6.55
N VAL A 6 -23.23 -1.60 7.70
CA VAL A 6 -22.33 -0.45 7.80
C VAL A 6 -21.00 -0.74 7.12
N SER A 7 -20.41 -1.92 7.32
CA SER A 7 -19.15 -2.29 6.66
C SER A 7 -19.29 -2.34 5.13
N THR A 8 -20.44 -2.81 4.64
CA THR A 8 -20.73 -2.86 3.21
C THR A 8 -20.85 -1.46 2.61
N GLN A 9 -21.57 -0.56 3.28
CA GLN A 9 -21.69 0.84 2.84
C GLN A 9 -20.36 1.58 2.85
N VAL A 10 -19.54 1.40 3.89
CA VAL A 10 -18.19 2.01 3.97
C VAL A 10 -17.31 1.52 2.84
N ARG A 11 -17.39 0.22 2.49
CA ARG A 11 -16.66 -0.35 1.34
C ARG A 11 -17.09 0.34 0.03
N PHE A 12 -18.38 0.36 -0.27
CA PHE A 12 -18.88 0.99 -1.50
C PHE A 12 -18.50 2.46 -1.58
N ARG A 13 -18.64 3.20 -0.47
CA ARG A 13 -18.23 4.61 -0.43
C ARG A 13 -16.73 4.77 -0.74
N LYS A 14 -15.87 3.91 -0.20
CA LYS A 14 -14.43 3.96 -0.47
C LYS A 14 -14.13 3.69 -1.95
N GLN A 15 -14.78 2.70 -2.55
CA GLN A 15 -14.62 2.37 -3.97
C GLN A 15 -15.01 3.56 -4.86
N GLU A 16 -16.13 4.22 -4.58
CA GLU A 16 -16.56 5.42 -5.31
C GLU A 16 -15.57 6.59 -5.19
N GLU A 17 -15.01 6.81 -3.99
CA GLU A 17 -14.00 7.86 -3.79
C GLU A 17 -12.68 7.53 -4.53
N ILE A 18 -12.29 6.25 -4.60
CA ILE A 18 -11.13 5.82 -5.37
C ILE A 18 -11.35 6.09 -6.85
N ALA A 19 -12.47 5.64 -7.42
CA ALA A 19 -12.81 5.90 -8.82
C ALA A 19 -12.85 7.40 -9.15
N ARG A 20 -13.42 8.22 -8.26
CA ARG A 20 -13.41 9.68 -8.39
C ARG A 20 -12.01 10.29 -8.30
N GLY A 21 -11.13 9.70 -7.50
CA GLY A 21 -9.72 10.09 -7.42
C GLY A 21 -8.98 9.82 -8.73
N ILE A 22 -9.13 8.61 -9.28
CA ILE A 22 -8.52 8.20 -10.55
C ILE A 22 -8.96 9.11 -11.69
N ALA A 23 -10.27 9.40 -11.81
CA ALA A 23 -10.81 10.26 -12.86
C ALA A 23 -10.29 11.71 -12.84
N ARG A 24 -9.63 12.14 -11.76
CA ARG A 24 -9.00 13.47 -11.64
C ARG A 24 -7.52 13.47 -12.00
N LEU A 25 -6.89 12.30 -12.12
CA LEU A 25 -5.50 12.19 -12.51
C LEU A 25 -5.37 12.35 -14.03
N PRO A 26 -4.35 13.06 -14.52
CA PRO A 26 -4.10 13.16 -15.94
C PRO A 26 -3.42 11.89 -16.47
N GLY A 27 -3.83 11.45 -17.67
CA GLY A 27 -3.21 10.32 -18.37
C GLY A 27 -3.79 8.95 -18.00
N ASP A 28 -3.32 7.93 -18.72
CA ASP A 28 -3.74 6.53 -18.57
C ASP A 28 -2.64 5.67 -17.92
N GLU A 29 -1.74 6.29 -17.16
CA GLU A 29 -0.68 5.56 -16.46
C GLU A 29 -1.25 4.75 -15.28
N PRO A 30 -0.66 3.59 -14.94
CA PRO A 30 -1.08 2.79 -13.79
C PRO A 30 -1.10 3.62 -12.50
N VAL A 31 -2.25 3.64 -11.82
CA VAL A 31 -2.44 4.41 -10.59
C VAL A 31 -2.13 3.55 -9.37
N LYS A 32 -1.32 4.11 -8.46
CA LYS A 32 -0.97 3.48 -7.18
C LYS A 32 -1.41 4.35 -6.00
N ILE A 33 -2.12 3.74 -5.05
CA ILE A 33 -2.54 4.39 -3.81
C ILE A 33 -1.45 4.19 -2.75
N LEU A 34 -0.96 5.28 -2.17
CA LEU A 34 0.05 5.23 -1.12
C LEU A 34 -0.57 5.34 0.28
N THR A 35 -0.16 4.45 1.18
CA THR A 35 -0.62 4.46 2.58
C THR A 35 0.55 4.32 3.55
N SER A 36 0.38 4.85 4.76
CA SER A 36 1.31 4.64 5.89
C SER A 36 0.72 3.75 6.98
N CYS A 37 -0.45 3.14 6.73
CA CYS A 37 -1.16 2.29 7.68
C CYS A 37 -1.21 0.83 7.18
N PRO A 38 -0.67 -0.16 7.92
CA PRO A 38 -0.60 -1.56 7.48
C PRO A 38 -1.96 -2.21 7.27
N SER A 39 -2.92 -1.94 8.18
CA SER A 39 -4.28 -2.46 8.05
C SER A 39 -5.01 -1.84 6.87
N CYS A 40 -4.74 -0.56 6.56
CA CYS A 40 -5.26 0.07 5.36
C CYS A 40 -4.66 -0.51 4.09
N LEU A 41 -3.37 -0.87 4.06
CA LEU A 41 -2.76 -1.49 2.88
C LEU A 41 -3.47 -2.81 2.53
N GLN A 42 -3.62 -3.69 3.51
CA GLN A 42 -4.40 -4.93 3.35
C GLN A 42 -5.87 -4.63 2.99
N GLY A 43 -6.43 -3.55 3.53
CA GLY A 43 -7.75 -3.01 3.19
C GLY A 43 -7.88 -2.64 1.71
N LEU A 44 -6.91 -1.87 1.21
CA LEU A 44 -6.89 -1.27 -0.12
C LEU A 44 -6.70 -2.31 -1.21
N HIS A 45 -5.92 -3.37 -0.97
CA HIS A 45 -5.79 -4.49 -1.90
C HIS A 45 -7.12 -5.17 -2.26
N ARG A 46 -8.16 -5.01 -1.43
CA ARG A 46 -9.50 -5.55 -1.74
C ARG A 46 -10.22 -4.80 -2.87
N TYR A 47 -9.76 -3.61 -3.23
CA TYR A 47 -10.34 -2.80 -4.31
C TYR A 47 -9.55 -2.92 -5.62
N THR A 48 -8.37 -3.54 -5.62
CA THR A 48 -7.47 -3.60 -6.78
C THR A 48 -8.18 -4.11 -8.05
N ASP A 49 -8.92 -5.22 -7.94
CA ASP A 49 -9.65 -5.80 -9.06
C ASP A 49 -10.84 -4.93 -9.54
N GLU A 50 -11.38 -4.09 -8.65
CA GLU A 50 -12.58 -3.28 -8.91
C GLU A 50 -12.25 -1.89 -9.47
N THR A 51 -11.05 -1.37 -9.17
CA THR A 51 -10.66 0.00 -9.51
C THR A 51 -9.44 0.09 -10.42
N ASP A 52 -8.83 -1.04 -10.79
CA ASP A 52 -7.60 -1.09 -11.59
C ASP A 52 -6.46 -0.23 -10.98
N THR A 53 -6.30 -0.36 -9.65
CA THR A 53 -5.28 0.36 -8.89
C THR A 53 -4.46 -0.58 -8.03
N ASP A 54 -3.18 -0.29 -7.89
CA ASP A 54 -2.33 -0.93 -6.90
C ASP A 54 -2.29 -0.13 -5.58
N ALA A 55 -1.82 -0.73 -4.50
CA ALA A 55 -1.58 -0.05 -3.24
C ALA A 55 -0.22 -0.46 -2.67
N ASP A 56 0.56 0.52 -2.20
CA ASP A 56 1.85 0.26 -1.54
C ASP A 56 2.07 1.21 -0.36
N TYR A 57 3.06 0.89 0.45
CA TYR A 57 3.48 1.71 1.56
C TYR A 57 4.29 2.91 1.08
N ILE A 58 3.94 4.10 1.57
CA ILE A 58 4.65 5.33 1.17
C ILE A 58 6.16 5.27 1.40
N VAL A 59 6.60 4.60 2.48
CA VAL A 59 8.02 4.46 2.80
C VAL A 59 8.77 3.55 1.83
N VAL A 60 8.09 2.53 1.28
CA VAL A 60 8.66 1.60 0.31
C VAL A 60 8.85 2.31 -1.03
N GLU A 61 7.86 3.08 -1.46
CA GLU A 61 7.97 3.86 -2.69
C GLU A 61 9.04 4.94 -2.58
N LEU A 62 9.12 5.65 -1.45
CA LEU A 62 10.21 6.60 -1.20
C LEU A 62 11.58 5.92 -1.22
N ALA A 63 11.73 4.74 -0.62
CA ALA A 63 12.99 4.01 -0.64
C ALA A 63 13.39 3.60 -2.07
N LYS A 64 12.48 3.09 -2.89
CA LYS A 64 12.73 2.76 -4.31
C LYS A 64 13.21 3.99 -5.10
N HIS A 65 12.57 5.14 -4.89
CA HIS A 65 12.90 6.37 -5.63
C HIS A 65 14.20 7.04 -5.17
N LEU A 66 14.50 7.01 -3.86
CA LEU A 66 15.66 7.69 -3.29
C LEU A 66 16.92 6.82 -3.28
N LEU A 67 16.77 5.51 -3.09
CA LEU A 67 17.86 4.56 -2.86
C LEU A 67 18.05 3.57 -4.02
N GLY A 68 17.16 3.60 -5.02
CA GLY A 68 17.18 2.70 -6.17
C GLY A 68 16.40 1.40 -5.96
N PRO A 69 16.26 0.57 -7.02
CA PRO A 69 15.45 -0.65 -6.97
C PRO A 69 15.99 -1.69 -5.99
N ASP A 70 17.31 -1.79 -5.83
CA ASP A 70 17.97 -2.78 -4.95
C ASP A 70 18.09 -2.33 -3.49
N TRP A 71 17.33 -1.29 -3.09
CA TRP A 71 17.42 -0.69 -1.75
C TRP A 71 17.23 -1.71 -0.63
N MET A 72 16.32 -2.67 -0.82
CA MET A 72 15.94 -3.64 0.20
C MET A 72 17.09 -4.63 0.45
N GLU A 73 17.73 -5.12 -0.60
CA GLU A 73 18.88 -6.02 -0.49
C GLU A 73 20.04 -5.32 0.24
N HIS A 74 20.38 -4.10 -0.19
CA HIS A 74 21.40 -3.29 0.46
C HIS A 74 21.07 -2.99 1.93
N TYR A 75 19.80 -2.72 2.24
CA TYR A 75 19.35 -2.48 3.61
C TYR A 75 19.52 -3.73 4.48
N VAL A 76 19.06 -4.89 4.01
CA VAL A 76 19.16 -6.17 4.73
C VAL A 76 20.61 -6.58 4.94
N ALA A 77 21.47 -6.45 3.93
CA ALA A 77 22.90 -6.75 4.05
C ALA A 77 23.58 -5.90 5.14
N LYS A 78 23.27 -4.59 5.18
CA LYS A 78 23.79 -3.67 6.21
C LYS A 78 23.24 -4.00 7.60
N ALA A 79 21.95 -4.30 7.73
CA ALA A 79 21.33 -4.67 8.99
C ALA A 79 21.92 -5.98 9.57
N ASN A 80 22.13 -6.98 8.71
CA ASN A 80 22.73 -8.26 9.09
C ASN A 80 24.20 -8.12 9.56
N ALA A 81 24.98 -7.23 8.92
CA ALA A 81 26.37 -7.00 9.29
C ALA A 81 26.55 -6.40 10.69
N GLY A 82 25.51 -5.75 11.24
CA GLY A 82 25.52 -5.13 12.57
C GLY A 82 25.17 -6.05 13.74
N GLY A 83 24.84 -7.32 13.50
CA GLY A 83 24.39 -8.26 14.53
C GLY A 83 22.89 -8.09 14.83
N ILE A 84 22.04 -8.76 14.05
CA ILE A 84 20.61 -8.84 14.36
C ILE A 84 20.42 -9.80 15.54
N GLU A 85 20.02 -9.27 16.71
CA GLU A 85 19.52 -10.11 17.79
C GLU A 85 18.21 -10.75 17.37
N ARG A 86 18.23 -12.08 17.21
CA ARG A 86 17.05 -12.86 16.85
C ARG A 86 16.28 -13.21 18.12
N VAL A 87 15.13 -12.56 18.33
CA VAL A 87 14.17 -13.01 19.36
C VAL A 87 13.36 -14.16 18.77
N LEU A 88 13.65 -15.38 19.23
CA LEU A 88 12.83 -16.56 18.97
C LEU A 88 11.72 -16.58 20.03
N LEU A 89 10.47 -16.39 19.61
CA LEU A 89 9.26 -16.59 20.44
C LEU A 89 8.64 -17.95 20.14
#